data_AF-A0A846BAM8-F1
#
_entry.id   AF-A0A846BAM8-F1
#
_cell.length_a   1.000
_cell.length_b   1.000
_cell.length_c   1.000
_cell.angle_alpha   90.00
_cell.angle_beta   90.00
_cell.angle_gamma   90.00
#
_symmetry.space_group_name_H-M   'P 1'
#
loop_
_entity.id
_entity.type
_entity.pdbx_description
1 polymer ?
#
loop_
_entity_poly.entity_id
_entity_poly.type
_entity_poly.pdbx_seq_one_letter_code
_entity_poly.pdbx_strand_id
1 'polypeptide(L)' 'MEAEYDFSQGKRGAIEPIPSGKTRLTIHLDDDILEWFREQVNLAGGGNYQTLINEALRQHIQKSRQPLEEILRT' A
#
# COMPACT_ATOMS: atom_id res chain seq x y z
N MET A 1 -18.50 -19.28 -14.98
CA MET A 1 -17.33 -20.14 -15.25
C MET A 1 -16.20 -19.20 -15.59
N GLU A 2 -15.34 -18.94 -14.61
CA GLU A 2 -14.26 -17.97 -14.75
C GLU A 2 -13.04 -18.69 -15.33
N ALA A 3 -12.40 -18.08 -16.32
CA ALA A 3 -11.29 -18.68 -17.05
C ALA A 3 -10.05 -18.72 -16.13
N GLU A 4 -9.65 -19.92 -15.72
CA GLU A 4 -8.40 -20.16 -15.01
C GLU A 4 -7.23 -19.69 -15.90
N TYR A 5 -6.53 -18.65 -15.46
CA TYR A 5 -5.39 -18.11 -16.19
C TYR A 5 -4.12 -18.82 -15.70
N ASP A 6 -3.48 -19.60 -16.57
CA ASP A 6 -2.24 -20.31 -16.27
C ASP A 6 -1.04 -19.34 -16.34
N PHE A 7 -0.46 -19.03 -15.18
CA PHE A 7 0.72 -18.17 -15.05
C PHE A 7 2.05 -18.95 -15.05
N SER A 8 2.04 -20.21 -15.47
CA SER A 8 3.18 -21.14 -15.37
C SER A 8 4.38 -20.74 -16.23
N GLN A 9 4.23 -19.77 -17.15
CA GLN A 9 5.28 -19.26 -18.04
C GLN A 9 5.74 -17.83 -17.71
N GLY A 10 5.29 -17.24 -16.60
CA GLY A 10 5.72 -15.91 -16.17
C GLY A 10 7.18 -15.89 -15.74
N LYS A 11 8.09 -15.39 -16.58
CA LYS A 11 9.46 -15.05 -16.15
C LYS A 11 9.39 -13.86 -15.20
N ARG A 12 9.77 -14.06 -13.93
CA ARG A 12 10.02 -12.96 -12.98
C ARG A 12 11.19 -12.13 -13.53
N GLY A 13 10.87 -11.00 -14.18
CA GLY A 13 11.86 -10.01 -14.59
C GLY A 13 12.69 -9.54 -13.39
N ALA A 14 13.85 -8.94 -13.67
CA ALA A 14 14.72 -8.38 -12.64
C ALA A 14 13.88 -7.49 -11.71
N ILE A 15 13.83 -7.84 -10.43
CA ILE A 15 13.24 -7.02 -9.38
C ILE A 15 13.96 -5.68 -9.48
N GLU A 16 13.26 -4.63 -9.92
CA GLU A 16 13.85 -3.30 -9.99
C GLU A 16 14.55 -3.00 -8.65
N PRO A 17 15.79 -2.49 -8.68
CA PRO A 17 16.51 -2.19 -7.46
C PRO A 17 15.64 -1.28 -6.60
N ILE A 18 15.56 -1.61 -5.32
CA ILE A 18 14.70 -0.88 -4.38
C ILE A 18 15.10 0.60 -4.45
N PRO A 19 14.18 1.53 -4.78
CA PRO A 19 14.52 2.94 -4.84
C PRO A 19 15.04 3.41 -3.48
N SER A 20 16.02 4.32 -3.48
CA SER A 20 16.67 4.81 -2.28
C SER A 20 15.65 5.28 -1.24
N GLY A 21 15.85 4.89 0.03
CA GLY A 21 14.96 5.23 1.13
C GLY A 21 13.73 4.35 1.30
N LYS A 22 13.55 3.28 0.49
CA LYS A 22 12.55 2.23 0.75
C LYS A 22 13.23 0.96 1.26
N THR A 23 12.61 0.29 2.22
CA THR A 23 13.06 -1.01 2.74
C THR A 23 12.08 -2.08 2.30
N ARG A 24 12.56 -3.15 1.67
CA ARG A 24 11.70 -4.32 1.35
C ARG A 24 11.35 -5.03 2.65
N LEU A 25 10.06 -5.09 2.96
CA LEU A 25 9.53 -5.75 4.14
C LEU A 25 8.51 -6.80 3.71
N THR A 26 8.57 -7.98 4.33
CA THR A 26 7.51 -9.00 4.19
C THR A 26 6.62 -8.92 5.41
N ILE A 27 5.43 -8.34 5.25
CA ILE A 27 4.39 -8.28 6.28
C ILE A 27 3.14 -8.98 5.78
N HIS A 28 2.35 -9.50 6.72
CA HIS A 28 0.98 -9.91 6.45
C HIS A 28 0.09 -8.69 6.68
N LEU A 29 -0.79 -8.41 5.72
CA LEU A 29 -1.88 -7.46 5.82
C LEU A 29 -3.17 -8.23 5.57
N ASP A 30 -4.24 -7.85 6.26
CA ASP A 30 -5.55 -8.44 6.01
C ASP A 30 -5.99 -8.19 4.56
N ASP A 31 -6.71 -9.15 4.02
CA ASP A 31 -7.10 -9.14 2.61
C ASP A 31 -8.05 -7.98 2.31
N ASP A 32 -8.97 -7.65 3.23
CA ASP A 32 -9.91 -6.53 3.08
C ASP A 32 -9.20 -5.18 2.97
N ILE A 33 -8.09 -5.00 3.68
CA ILE A 33 -7.28 -3.79 3.60
C ILE A 33 -6.65 -3.70 2.21
N LEU A 34 -6.09 -4.80 1.71
CA LEU A 34 -5.48 -4.84 0.39
C LEU A 34 -6.51 -4.61 -0.72
N GLU A 35 -7.69 -5.22 -0.62
CA GLU A 35 -8.79 -5.02 -1.55
C GLU A 35 -9.23 -3.55 -1.57
N TRP A 36 -9.45 -2.94 -0.41
CA TRP A 36 -9.85 -1.54 -0.32
C TRP A 36 -8.86 -0.60 -1.02
N PHE A 37 -7.55 -0.75 -0.75
CA PHE A 37 -6.53 0.09 -1.41
C PHE A 37 -6.41 -0.19 -2.91
N ARG A 38 -6.66 -1.43 -3.36
CA ARG A 38 -6.70 -1.75 -4.80
C ARG A 38 -7.88 -1.05 -5.46
N GLU A 39 -9.07 -1.08 -4.86
CA GLU A 39 -10.24 -0.40 -5.39
C GLU A 39 -10.00 1.11 -5.53
N GLN A 40 -9.42 1.75 -4.51
CA GLN A 40 -9.09 3.19 -4.55
C GLN A 40 -8.19 3.55 -5.74
N VAL A 41 -7.19 2.71 -6.04
CA VAL A 41 -6.28 2.92 -7.18
C VAL A 41 -6.98 2.70 -8.51
N ASN A 42 -7.85 1.69 -8.61
CA ASN A 42 -8.62 1.44 -9.83
C ASN A 42 -9.56 2.61 -10.13
N LEU A 43 -10.23 3.15 -9.11
CA LEU A 43 -11.10 4.33 -9.23
C LEU A 43 -10.33 5.59 -9.66
N ALA A 44 -9.08 5.75 -9.23
CA ALA A 44 -8.22 6.86 -9.60
C ALA A 44 -7.62 6.76 -11.02
N GLY A 45 -7.97 5.73 -11.79
CA GLY A 45 -7.44 5.53 -13.16
C GLY A 45 -6.11 4.79 -13.21
N GLY A 46 -5.76 4.04 -12.17
CA GLY A 46 -4.52 3.27 -12.06
C GLY A 46 -3.51 3.89 -11.08
N GLY A 47 -2.47 3.13 -10.74
CA GLY A 47 -1.47 3.54 -9.75
C GLY A 47 -0.94 2.37 -8.92
N ASN A 48 -0.26 2.68 -7.82
CA ASN A 48 0.36 1.68 -6.93
C ASN A 48 -0.29 1.73 -5.54
N TYR A 49 -1.02 0.66 -5.17
CA TYR A 49 -1.67 0.54 -3.86
C TYR A 49 -0.66 0.62 -2.71
N GLN A 50 0.59 0.19 -2.92
CA GLN A 50 1.66 0.31 -1.94
C GLN A 50 2.00 1.77 -1.64
N THR A 51 1.84 2.67 -2.61
CA THR A 51 2.03 4.11 -2.39
C THR A 51 0.93 4.63 -1.46
N LEU A 52 -0.33 4.28 -1.69
CA LEU A 52 -1.44 4.70 -0.82
C LEU A 52 -1.31 4.16 0.61
N ILE A 53 -0.90 2.90 0.76
CA ILE A 53 -0.62 2.31 2.07
C ILE A 53 0.47 3.10 2.79
N ASN A 54 1.58 3.40 2.11
CA ASN A 54 2.67 4.18 2.71
C ASN A 54 2.22 5.60 3.08
N GLU A 55 1.43 6.27 2.24
CA GLU A 55 0.88 7.59 2.55
C GLU A 55 -0.06 7.55 3.76
N ALA A 56 -0.94 6.54 3.86
CA ALA A 56 -1.81 6.34 5.01
C ALA A 56 -1.00 6.12 6.30
N LEU A 57 0.07 5.32 6.24
CA LEU A 57 0.99 5.13 7.37
C LEU A 57 1.70 6.43 7.77
N ARG A 58 2.16 7.24 6.79
CA ARG A 58 2.76 8.56 7.07
C ARG A 58 1.75 9.50 7.74
N GLN A 59 0.52 9.55 7.24
CA GLN A 59 -0.54 10.37 7.84
C GLN A 59 -0.86 9.90 9.26
N HIS A 60 -0.90 8.59 9.51
CA HIS A 60 -1.07 8.05 10.85
C HIS A 60 0.07 8.49 11.77
N ILE A 61 1.33 8.34 11.35
CA ILE A 61 2.49 8.81 12.13
C ILE A 61 2.39 10.31 12.41
N GLN A 62 1.98 11.12 11.42
CA GLN A 62 1.83 12.57 11.59
C GLN A 62 0.72 12.91 12.60
N LYS A 63 -0.42 12.23 12.53
CA LYS A 63 -1.53 12.38 13.50
C LYS A 63 -1.13 11.92 14.90
N SER A 64 -0.40 10.81 15.02
CA SER A 64 0.08 10.30 16.31
C SER A 64 1.18 11.17 16.93
N ARG A 65 1.95 11.89 16.10
CA ARG A 65 2.95 12.87 16.54
C ARG A 65 2.35 14.23 16.89
N GLN A 66 1.14 14.53 16.46
CA GLN A 66 0.34 15.61 17.02
C GLN A 66 -0.33 15.05 18.27
N PRO A 67 0.21 15.31 19.47
CA PRO A 67 -0.43 14.80 20.66
C PRO A 67 -1.86 15.35 20.68
N LEU A 68 -2.82 14.48 21.00
CA LEU A 68 -4.21 14.82 21.32
C LEU A 68 -4.31 16.02 22.29
N GLU A 69 -3.22 16.28 23.02
CA GLU A 69 -2.94 17.42 23.89
C GLU A 69 -3.09 18.79 23.20
N GLU A 70 -2.79 18.95 21.90
CA GLU A 70 -2.99 20.23 21.18
C GLU A 70 -4.44 20.41 20.69
N ILE A 71 -5.18 19.31 20.44
CA ILE A 71 -6.56 19.35 19.93
C ILE A 71 -7.56 19.63 21.06
N LEU A 72 -7.23 19.24 22.31
CA LEU A 72 -8.08 19.45 23.49
C LEU A 72 -7.77 20.73 24.29
N ARG A 73 -6.86 21.59 23.80
CA ARG A 73 -6.45 22.82 24.49
C ARG A 73 -7.07 24.12 23.93
N THR A 74 -8.05 23.99 23.03
CA THR A 74 -8.87 25.11 22.55
C THR A 74 -10.13 25.29 23.38
#